data_AF-A0A9X8MDY1-F1
#
_entry.id   AF-A0A9X8MDY1-F1
#
_cell.length_a   1.000
_cell.length_b   1.000
_cell.length_c   1.000
_cell.angle_alpha   90.00
_cell.angle_beta   90.00
_cell.angle_gamma   90.00
#
_symmetry.space_group_name_H-M   'P 1'
#
loop_
_entity.id
_entity.type
_entity.pdbx_description
1 polymer ?
#
loop_
_entity_poly.entity_id
_entity_poly.type
_entity_poly.pdbx_seq_one_letter_code
_entity_poly.pdbx_strand_id
1 'polypeptide(L)'
;MHKHIDTRRSGGFTLIEILIVVAIVGILAAIAVPSYSSYVTLSQIKTAQGDLVALGLNMENVRQRTLKYSSAPVTTTTAATQALFNGKWQPAQGADFEYMITQVTDTAYTVSARGKSAKLSTCTLTLTSKNERTATGCPGVTSW
;
A
#
# COMPACT_ATOMS: atom_id res chain seq x y z
N MET A 1 8.35 33.99 65.10
CA MET A 1 9.05 33.19 64.06
C MET A 1 8.17 33.18 62.81
N HIS A 2 8.35 34.17 61.93
CA HIS A 2 7.54 34.33 60.70
C HIS A 2 8.31 33.73 59.52
N LYS A 3 7.75 32.68 58.91
CA LYS A 3 8.34 31.98 57.77
C LYS A 3 7.85 32.67 56.48
N HIS A 4 8.72 33.41 55.81
CA HIS A 4 8.43 33.94 54.47
C HIS A 4 8.32 32.76 53.49
N ILE A 5 7.15 32.58 52.88
CA ILE A 5 6.94 31.64 51.78
C ILE A 5 7.30 32.40 50.50
N ASP A 6 8.47 32.11 49.93
CA ASP A 6 8.85 32.61 48.61
C ASP A 6 8.09 31.85 47.53
N THR A 7 7.00 32.46 47.04
CA THR A 7 6.24 31.98 45.89
C THR A 7 7.08 32.17 44.63
N ARG A 8 7.67 31.09 44.10
CA ARG A 8 8.34 31.11 42.80
C ARG A 8 7.33 31.54 41.73
N ARG A 9 7.60 32.65 41.02
CA ARG A 9 6.82 33.03 39.84
C ARG A 9 7.07 31.99 38.75
N SER A 10 6.06 31.20 38.41
CA SER A 10 6.06 30.41 37.17
C SER A 10 6.08 31.38 35.99
N GLY A 11 7.15 31.36 35.21
CA GLY A 11 7.25 32.13 33.97
C GLY A 11 6.25 31.58 32.94
N GLY A 12 5.42 32.46 32.38
CA GLY A 12 4.57 32.13 31.23
C GLY A 12 5.33 32.31 29.91
N PHE A 13 4.85 31.65 28.86
CA PHE A 13 5.34 31.87 27.49
C PHE A 13 4.97 33.28 27.01
N THR A 14 5.90 33.94 26.34
CA THR A 14 5.62 35.21 25.65
C THR A 14 4.92 34.95 24.31
N LEU A 15 4.17 35.94 23.84
CA LEU A 15 3.50 35.88 22.53
C LEU A 15 4.52 35.72 21.39
N ILE A 16 5.68 36.37 21.50
CA ILE A 16 6.74 36.29 20.49
C ILE A 16 7.38 34.90 20.44
N GLU A 17 7.55 34.23 21.59
CA GLU A 17 8.05 32.85 21.64
C GLU A 17 7.10 31.89 20.91
N ILE A 18 5.80 32.02 21.13
CA ILE A 18 4.80 31.20 20.42
C ILE A 18 4.79 31.51 18.92
N LEU A 19 4.95 32.77 18.51
CA LEU A 19 4.98 33.16 17.09
C LEU A 19 6.16 32.53 16.34
N ILE A 20 7.35 32.53 16.94
CA ILE A 20 8.54 31.92 16.34
C ILE A 20 8.39 30.39 16.27
N VAL A 21 7.86 29.76 17.33
CA VAL A 21 7.62 28.31 17.35
C VAL A 21 6.65 27.89 16.26
N VAL A 22 5.53 28.61 16.10
CA VAL A 22 4.55 28.33 15.04
C VAL A 22 5.18 28.52 13.66
N ALA A 23 6.02 29.54 13.46
CA ALA A 23 6.72 29.75 12.19
C ALA A 23 7.65 28.57 11.85
N ILE A 24 8.43 28.09 12.81
CA ILE A 24 9.33 26.94 12.61
C ILE A 24 8.53 25.67 12.33
N VAL A 25 7.49 25.38 13.12
CA VAL A 25 6.63 24.20 12.91
C VAL A 25 5.94 24.26 11.56
N GLY A 26 5.50 25.44 11.11
CA GLY A 26 4.91 25.64 9.78
C GLY A 26 5.87 25.26 8.64
N ILE A 27 7.13 25.69 8.72
CA ILE A 27 8.16 25.33 7.72
C ILE A 27 8.41 23.82 7.71
N LEU A 28 8.54 23.20 8.88
CA LEU A 28 8.77 21.75 8.99
C LEU A 28 7.57 20.96 8.44
N ALA A 29 6.35 21.37 8.77
CA ALA A 29 5.13 20.72 8.33
C ALA A 29 4.98 20.75 6.80
N ALA A 30 5.36 21.86 6.16
CA ALA A 30 5.29 22.00 4.69
C ALA A 30 6.12 20.94 3.94
N ILE A 31 7.23 20.48 4.52
CA ILE A 31 8.10 19.44 3.94
C ILE A 31 7.69 18.05 4.43
N ALA A 32 7.40 17.92 5.73
CA ALA A 32 7.15 16.63 6.36
C ALA A 32 5.85 15.98 5.88
N VAL A 33 4.77 16.74 5.72
CA VAL A 33 3.45 16.21 5.32
C VAL A 33 3.48 15.55 3.93
N PRO A 34 3.96 16.19 2.85
CA PRO A 34 4.03 15.54 1.55
C PRO A 34 5.00 14.35 1.53
N SER A 35 6.12 14.45 2.25
CA SER A 35 7.09 13.35 2.35
C SER A 35 6.49 12.10 3.01
N TYR A 36 5.82 12.28 4.16
CA TYR A 36 5.15 11.18 4.86
C TYR A 36 4.04 10.55 4.03
N SER A 37 3.22 11.37 3.35
CA SER A 37 2.21 10.86 2.43
C SER A 37 2.81 9.96 1.34
N SER A 38 3.90 10.38 0.71
CA SER A 38 4.59 9.57 -0.31
C SER A 38 5.15 8.27 0.27
N TYR A 39 5.71 8.31 1.49
CA TYR A 39 6.19 7.11 2.17
C TYR A 39 5.07 6.09 2.42
N VAL A 40 3.91 6.56 2.91
CA VAL A 40 2.74 5.68 3.11
C VAL A 40 2.30 5.08 1.78
N THR A 41 2.19 5.87 0.71
CA THR A 41 1.84 5.37 -0.63
C THR A 41 2.83 4.31 -1.12
N LEU A 42 4.14 4.52 -0.93
CA LEU A 42 5.16 3.54 -1.29
C LEU A 42 5.02 2.24 -0.47
N SER A 43 4.74 2.36 0.82
CA SER A 43 4.50 1.21 1.70
C SER A 43 3.30 0.39 1.20
N GLN A 44 2.19 1.05 0.83
CA GLN A 44 1.01 0.40 0.27
C GLN A 44 1.31 -0.34 -1.05
N ILE A 45 2.10 0.26 -1.96
CA ILE A 45 2.52 -0.39 -3.20
C ILE A 45 3.33 -1.66 -2.89
N LYS A 46 4.29 -1.58 -1.95
CA LYS A 46 5.10 -2.74 -1.56
C LYS A 46 4.27 -3.87 -0.95
N THR A 47 3.27 -3.53 -0.12
CA THR A 47 2.33 -4.54 0.38
C THR A 47 1.56 -5.20 -0.76
N ALA A 48 1.09 -4.42 -1.73
CA ALA A 48 0.38 -4.96 -2.91
C ALA A 48 1.26 -5.86 -3.79
N GLN A 49 2.56 -5.56 -3.89
CA GLN A 49 3.53 -6.43 -4.56
C GLN A 49 3.63 -7.80 -3.85
N GLY A 50 3.71 -7.79 -2.52
CA GLY A 50 3.68 -9.02 -1.71
C GLY A 50 2.37 -9.81 -1.87
N ASP A 51 1.23 -9.10 -1.89
CA ASP A 51 -0.08 -9.70 -2.11
C ASP A 51 -0.18 -10.38 -3.50
N LEU A 52 0.41 -9.79 -4.54
CA LEU A 52 0.50 -10.41 -5.87
C LEU A 52 1.37 -11.67 -5.89
N VAL A 53 2.50 -11.67 -5.18
CA VAL A 53 3.32 -12.87 -5.04
C VAL A 53 2.52 -13.99 -4.35
N ALA A 54 1.80 -13.66 -3.27
CA ALA A 54 0.92 -14.60 -2.59
C ALA A 54 -0.20 -15.12 -3.50
N LEU A 55 -0.77 -14.25 -4.35
CA LEU A 55 -1.77 -14.66 -5.35
C LEU A 55 -1.17 -15.61 -6.39
N GLY A 56 0.04 -15.32 -6.89
CA GLY A 56 0.78 -16.21 -7.78
C GLY A 56 1.01 -17.59 -7.19
N LEU A 57 1.39 -17.68 -5.90
CA LEU A 57 1.50 -18.97 -5.21
C LEU A 57 0.17 -19.73 -5.15
N ASN A 58 -0.96 -19.04 -5.04
CA ASN A 58 -2.28 -19.67 -5.10
C ASN A 58 -2.59 -20.20 -6.52
N MET A 59 -2.16 -19.48 -7.57
CA MET A 59 -2.24 -19.99 -8.95
C MET A 59 -1.38 -21.24 -9.14
N GLU A 60 -0.19 -21.30 -8.55
CA GLU A 60 0.64 -22.51 -8.59
C GLU A 60 -0.01 -23.69 -7.88
N ASN A 61 -0.68 -23.45 -6.75
CA ASN A 61 -1.46 -24.49 -6.06
C ASN A 61 -2.61 -25.02 -6.93
N VAL A 62 -3.26 -24.15 -7.72
CA VAL A 62 -4.29 -24.58 -8.68
C VAL A 62 -3.67 -25.54 -9.69
N ARG A 63 -2.57 -25.15 -10.33
CA ARG A 63 -1.89 -26.00 -11.31
C ARG A 63 -1.38 -27.32 -10.73
N GLN A 64 -0.89 -27.33 -9.49
CA GLN A 64 -0.47 -28.58 -8.84
C GLN A 64 -1.62 -29.58 -8.66
N ARG A 65 -2.86 -29.09 -8.48
CA ARG A 65 -4.05 -29.93 -8.28
C ARG A 65 -4.71 -30.36 -9.58
N THR A 66 -4.74 -29.46 -10.57
CA THR A 66 -5.53 -29.65 -11.81
C THR A 66 -4.65 -29.83 -13.05
N LEU A 67 -3.32 -29.75 -12.90
CA LEU A 67 -2.31 -29.76 -13.97
C LEU A 67 -2.41 -28.59 -14.96
N LYS A 68 -3.30 -27.63 -14.73
CA LYS A 68 -3.56 -26.47 -15.62
C LYS A 68 -3.90 -25.22 -14.81
N TYR A 69 -3.59 -24.01 -15.30
CA TYR A 69 -4.08 -22.79 -14.65
C TYR A 69 -5.51 -22.41 -15.07
N SER A 70 -5.93 -22.78 -16.28
CA SER A 70 -7.23 -22.43 -16.88
C SER A 70 -8.47 -22.86 -16.08
N SER A 71 -8.31 -23.72 -15.07
CA SER A 71 -9.37 -24.00 -14.09
C SER A 71 -9.72 -22.79 -13.22
N ALA A 72 -8.85 -21.79 -13.10
CA ALA A 72 -9.17 -20.50 -12.52
C ALA A 72 -9.69 -19.55 -13.62
N PRO A 73 -10.89 -18.95 -13.49
CA PRO A 73 -11.38 -17.98 -14.47
C PRO A 73 -10.63 -16.65 -14.34
N VAL A 74 -10.69 -15.85 -15.40
CA VAL A 74 -10.31 -14.42 -15.37
C VAL A 74 -11.23 -13.68 -14.40
N THR A 75 -10.67 -12.77 -13.62
CA THR A 75 -11.40 -11.92 -12.68
C THR A 75 -11.05 -10.46 -12.91
N THR A 76 -11.89 -9.56 -12.40
CA THR A 76 -11.68 -8.11 -12.50
C THR A 76 -11.72 -7.39 -11.16
N THR A 77 -12.13 -8.08 -10.09
CA THR A 77 -12.25 -7.50 -8.75
C THR A 77 -11.59 -8.40 -7.71
N THR A 78 -11.15 -7.83 -6.59
CA THR A 78 -10.60 -8.59 -5.46
C THR A 78 -11.59 -9.61 -4.93
N ALA A 79 -12.88 -9.24 -4.82
CA ALA A 79 -13.91 -10.14 -4.32
C ALA A 79 -14.09 -11.38 -5.21
N ALA A 80 -14.10 -11.20 -6.54
CA ALA A 80 -14.15 -12.33 -7.48
C ALA A 80 -12.91 -13.21 -7.35
N THR A 81 -11.72 -12.62 -7.24
CA THR A 81 -10.46 -13.36 -7.03
C THR A 81 -10.47 -14.15 -5.73
N GLN A 82 -10.93 -13.57 -4.62
CA GLN A 82 -11.05 -14.25 -3.32
C GLN A 82 -11.99 -15.44 -3.38
N ALA A 83 -13.12 -15.31 -4.09
CA ALA A 83 -14.09 -16.38 -4.24
C ALA A 83 -13.49 -17.63 -4.90
N LEU A 84 -12.54 -17.48 -5.83
CA LEU A 84 -11.84 -18.61 -6.47
C LEU A 84 -11.05 -19.46 -5.49
N PHE A 85 -10.58 -18.84 -4.40
CA PHE A 85 -9.79 -19.52 -3.37
C PHE A 85 -10.60 -19.76 -2.11
N ASN A 86 -11.93 -19.76 -2.19
CA ASN A 86 -12.86 -19.92 -1.06
C ASN A 86 -12.52 -18.98 0.11
N GLY A 87 -12.09 -17.76 -0.18
CA GLY A 87 -11.68 -16.75 0.80
C GLY A 87 -10.37 -17.04 1.53
N LYS A 88 -9.62 -18.09 1.16
CA LYS A 88 -8.34 -18.46 1.80
C LYS A 88 -7.18 -17.55 1.39
N TRP A 89 -7.25 -16.98 0.19
CA TRP A 89 -6.37 -15.90 -0.21
C TRP A 89 -7.05 -14.56 0.10
N GLN A 90 -6.38 -13.71 0.86
CA GLN A 90 -6.84 -12.37 1.21
C GLN A 90 -5.65 -11.41 1.14
N PRO A 91 -5.74 -10.30 0.38
CA PRO A 91 -4.67 -9.32 0.32
C PRO A 91 -4.61 -8.51 1.61
N ALA A 92 -3.40 -8.21 2.09
CA ALA A 92 -3.19 -7.29 3.19
C ALA A 92 -3.57 -5.85 2.80
N GLN A 93 -3.39 -5.47 1.54
CA GLN A 93 -3.74 -4.15 1.02
C GLN A 93 -4.94 -4.20 0.07
N GLY A 94 -6.12 -4.46 0.63
CA GLY A 94 -7.39 -4.40 -0.11
C GLY A 94 -8.06 -3.03 -0.15
N ALA A 95 -7.60 -2.05 0.64
CA ALA A 95 -8.22 -0.72 0.71
C ALA A 95 -7.92 0.10 -0.55
N ASP A 96 -6.65 0.10 -0.97
CA ASP A 96 -6.18 0.94 -2.07
C ASP A 96 -5.92 0.19 -3.38
N PHE A 97 -6.04 -1.15 -3.41
CA PHE A 97 -5.79 -1.96 -4.60
C PHE A 97 -6.91 -2.97 -4.89
N GLU A 98 -7.16 -3.20 -6.18
CA GLU A 98 -7.90 -4.36 -6.68
C GLU A 98 -6.97 -5.40 -7.25
N TYR A 99 -7.17 -6.66 -6.89
CA TYR A 99 -6.37 -7.79 -7.36
C TYR A 99 -7.18 -8.70 -8.26
N MET A 100 -6.60 -9.05 -9.40
CA MET A 100 -7.32 -9.71 -10.46
C MET A 100 -6.43 -10.69 -11.22
N ILE A 101 -7.04 -11.73 -11.80
CA ILE A 101 -6.39 -12.62 -12.77
C ILE A 101 -6.79 -12.09 -14.15
N THR A 102 -5.88 -11.42 -14.84
CA THR A 102 -6.19 -10.73 -16.11
C THR A 102 -6.10 -11.63 -17.33
N GLN A 103 -5.27 -12.67 -17.27
CA GLN A 103 -5.11 -13.67 -18.33
C GLN A 103 -4.82 -15.03 -17.72
N VAL A 104 -5.38 -16.07 -18.32
CA VAL A 104 -5.15 -17.45 -17.89
C VAL A 104 -5.27 -18.39 -19.09
N THR A 105 -4.34 -19.33 -19.20
CA THR A 105 -4.34 -20.43 -20.16
C THR A 105 -4.00 -21.72 -19.42
N ASP A 106 -3.90 -22.85 -20.12
CA ASP A 106 -3.49 -24.11 -19.48
C ASP A 106 -2.11 -24.01 -18.80
N THR A 107 -1.19 -23.23 -19.36
CA THR A 107 0.22 -23.21 -18.93
C THR A 107 0.75 -21.83 -18.54
N ALA A 108 -0.06 -20.78 -18.63
CA ALA A 108 0.34 -19.43 -18.26
C ALA A 108 -0.78 -18.68 -17.52
N TYR A 109 -0.39 -17.71 -16.71
CA TYR A 109 -1.28 -16.71 -16.14
C TYR A 109 -0.61 -15.34 -16.08
N THR A 110 -1.45 -14.32 -15.95
CA THR A 110 -1.08 -12.96 -15.56
C THR A 110 -2.01 -12.53 -14.44
N VAL A 111 -1.44 -12.15 -13.29
CA VAL A 111 -2.16 -11.52 -12.18
C VAL A 111 -1.78 -10.05 -12.10
N SER A 112 -2.73 -9.20 -11.70
CA SER A 112 -2.53 -7.76 -11.63
C SER A 112 -3.14 -7.15 -10.38
N ALA A 113 -2.48 -6.13 -9.85
CA ALA A 113 -3.01 -5.24 -8.83
C ALA A 113 -3.16 -3.84 -9.43
N ARG A 114 -4.36 -3.26 -9.39
CA ARG A 114 -4.64 -1.89 -9.85
C ARG A 114 -5.00 -1.00 -8.67
N GLY A 115 -4.39 0.18 -8.60
CA GLY A 115 -4.73 1.13 -7.56
C GLY A 115 -6.13 1.72 -7.74
N LYS A 116 -6.84 1.87 -6.63
CA LYS A 116 -8.19 2.44 -6.54
C LYS A 116 -8.21 3.88 -6.07
N SER A 117 -7.25 4.26 -5.23
CA SER A 117 -7.23 5.61 -4.64
C SER A 117 -6.76 6.63 -5.67
N ALA A 118 -7.15 7.90 -5.48
CA ALA A 118 -6.79 8.98 -6.40
C ALA A 118 -5.26 9.11 -6.62
N LYS A 119 -4.44 8.75 -5.62
CA LYS A 119 -2.97 8.77 -5.70
C LYS A 119 -2.38 7.58 -6.46
N LEU A 120 -3.15 6.51 -6.62
CA LEU A 120 -2.71 5.23 -7.17
C LEU A 120 -3.52 4.80 -8.40
N SER A 121 -4.44 5.63 -8.89
CA SER A 121 -5.36 5.29 -9.99
C SER A 121 -4.67 4.87 -11.29
N THR A 122 -3.43 5.33 -11.49
CA THR A 122 -2.58 4.94 -12.63
C THR A 122 -1.65 3.77 -12.32
N CYS A 123 -1.50 3.39 -11.04
CA CYS A 123 -0.58 2.35 -10.62
C CYS A 123 -1.15 0.97 -10.95
N THR A 124 -0.48 0.28 -11.86
CA THR A 124 -0.75 -1.11 -12.20
C THR A 124 0.50 -1.94 -11.98
N LEU A 125 0.38 -2.95 -11.14
CA LEU A 125 1.39 -3.99 -10.93
C LEU A 125 0.95 -5.25 -11.67
N THR A 126 1.87 -5.97 -12.31
CA THR A 126 1.58 -7.29 -12.88
C THR A 126 2.67 -8.30 -12.54
N LEU A 127 2.26 -9.56 -12.42
CA LEU A 127 3.14 -10.71 -12.24
C LEU A 127 2.65 -11.83 -13.17
N THR A 128 3.57 -12.37 -13.98
CA THR A 128 3.28 -13.51 -14.86
C THR A 128 3.74 -14.83 -14.26
N SER A 129 3.24 -15.95 -14.79
CA SER A 129 3.73 -17.30 -14.48
C SER A 129 5.23 -17.54 -14.76
N LYS A 130 5.88 -16.64 -15.50
CA LYS A 130 7.35 -16.65 -15.73
C LYS A 130 8.12 -15.82 -14.71
N ASN A 131 7.43 -15.31 -13.68
CA ASN A 131 7.95 -14.36 -12.71
C ASN A 131 8.42 -13.04 -13.34
N GLU A 132 7.88 -12.67 -14.50
CA GLU A 132 8.06 -11.33 -15.06
C GLU A 132 7.17 -10.35 -14.28
N ARG A 133 7.76 -9.25 -13.82
CA ARG A 133 7.12 -8.25 -12.97
C ARG A 133 7.18 -6.89 -13.63
N THR A 134 6.06 -6.19 -13.63
CA THR A 134 5.99 -4.82 -14.17
C THR A 134 5.25 -3.91 -13.22
N ALA A 135 5.74 -2.68 -13.10
CA ALA A 135 5.06 -1.59 -12.41
C ALA A 135 4.90 -0.43 -13.40
N THR A 136 3.67 -0.02 -13.65
CA THR A 136 3.34 1.07 -14.58
C THR A 136 2.56 2.12 -13.84
N GLY A 137 2.95 3.39 -13.95
CA GLY A 137 2.21 4.50 -13.35
C GLY A 137 2.19 4.51 -11.82
N CYS A 138 3.12 3.81 -11.16
CA CYS A 138 3.23 3.72 -9.70
C CYS A 138 4.20 4.80 -9.16
N PRO A 139 3.73 5.75 -8.31
CA PRO A 139 4.59 6.79 -7.76
C PRO A 139 5.80 6.24 -7.01
N GLY A 140 7.01 6.64 -7.41
CA GLY A 140 8.26 6.22 -6.76
C GLY A 140 8.65 4.76 -7.00
N VAL A 141 7.99 4.04 -7.91
CA VAL A 141 8.30 2.64 -8.23
C VAL A 141 8.34 2.45 -9.75
N THR A 142 9.51 2.08 -10.27
CA THR A 142 9.73 1.81 -11.70
C THR A 142 9.98 0.32 -12.00
N SER A 143 10.31 -0.48 -10.99
CA SER A 143 10.51 -1.92 -11.06
C SER A 143 10.32 -2.57 -9.69
N TRP A 144 10.10 -3.89 -9.66
CA TRP A 144 9.90 -4.69 -8.43
C TRP A 144 10.06 -6.20 -8.68
#